data_AF-A0A6B3AT72-F1
#
_entry.id   AF-A0A6B3AT72-F1
#
_cell.length_a   1.000
_cell.length_b   1.000
_cell.length_c   1.000
_cell.angle_alpha   90.00
_cell.angle_beta   90.00
_cell.angle_gamma   90.00
#
_symmetry.space_group_name_H-M   'P 1'
#
loop_
_entity.id
_entity.type
_entity.pdbx_description
1 polymer ?
#
loop_
_entity_poly.entity_id
_entity_poly.type
_entity_poly.pdbx_seq_one_letter_code
_entity_poly.pdbx_strand_id
1 'polypeptide(L)'
;MPFGTIGLPKGESWIKVNCISRSKSVNLELSLEKIGGFSVGCSGVSVEKTAHQLNLEAARRLHFTVNTEDSVRWYVSIQAPAR
;
A
#
# COMPACT_ATOMS: atom_id res chain seq x y z
N MET A 1 4.71 -11.59 4.42
CA MET A 1 5.89 -11.75 3.53
C MET A 1 6.41 -10.35 3.19
N PRO A 2 7.71 -10.03 3.31
CA PRO A 2 8.14 -8.64 3.19
C PRO A 2 8.05 -8.18 1.73
N PHE A 3 7.51 -6.99 1.53
CA PHE A 3 7.51 -6.32 0.24
C PHE A 3 8.83 -5.54 0.10
N GLY A 4 9.19 -5.16 -1.12
CA GLY A 4 10.55 -4.68 -1.42
C GLY A 4 10.86 -3.29 -0.88
N THR A 5 12.10 -2.87 -1.13
CA THR A 5 12.52 -1.48 -0.95
C THR A 5 12.34 -0.72 -2.25
N ILE A 6 11.68 0.44 -2.20
CA ILE A 6 11.56 1.34 -3.35
C ILE A 6 12.19 2.70 -3.04
N GLY A 7 12.66 3.40 -4.06
CA GLY A 7 13.07 4.80 -3.95
C GLY A 7 11.96 5.73 -4.40
N LEU A 8 11.56 6.67 -3.53
CA LEU A 8 10.62 7.74 -3.88
C LEU A 8 11.36 9.09 -3.91
N PRO A 9 11.08 9.97 -4.89
CA PRO A 9 11.65 11.31 -4.94
C PRO A 9 11.03 12.21 -3.87
N LYS A 10 11.60 13.42 -3.71
CA LYS A 10 10.97 14.48 -2.92
C LYS A 10 9.61 14.84 -3.52
N GLY A 11 8.64 15.16 -2.68
CA GLY A 11 7.31 15.63 -3.06
C GLY A 11 6.20 14.61 -2.83
N GLU A 12 5.06 14.87 -3.46
CA GLU A 12 3.82 14.13 -3.26
C GLU A 12 3.76 12.85 -4.10
N SER A 13 3.70 11.71 -3.42
CA SER A 13 3.41 10.41 -4.00
C SER A 13 2.06 9.89 -3.53
N TRP A 14 1.39 9.11 -4.37
CA TRP A 14 0.13 8.44 -4.02
C TRP A 14 0.31 6.94 -4.03
N ILE A 15 -0.08 6.29 -2.93
CA ILE A 15 -0.08 4.83 -2.80
C ILE A 15 -1.52 4.37 -2.95
N LYS A 16 -1.80 3.56 -3.96
CA LYS A 16 -3.12 2.99 -4.22
C LYS A 16 -3.09 1.49 -3.97
N VAL A 17 -3.95 1.01 -3.09
CA VAL A 17 -4.14 -0.41 -2.79
C VAL A 17 -5.47 -0.85 -3.37
N ASN A 18 -5.45 -1.96 -4.09
CA ASN A 18 -6.62 -2.67 -4.57
C ASN A 18 -6.64 -4.05 -3.91
N CYS A 19 -7.73 -4.46 -3.28
CA CYS A 19 -7.83 -5.80 -2.71
C CYS A 19 -9.22 -6.41 -2.84
N ILE A 20 -9.27 -7.74 -2.75
CA ILE A 20 -10.51 -8.53 -2.79
C ILE A 20 -10.35 -9.77 -1.89
N SER A 21 -11.38 -10.04 -1.07
CA SER A 21 -11.49 -11.24 -0.24
C SER A 21 -12.86 -11.87 -0.40
N ARG A 22 -12.91 -13.07 -1.02
CA ARG A 22 -14.16 -13.70 -1.47
C ARG A 22 -14.95 -14.41 -0.37
N SER A 23 -14.31 -14.79 0.73
CA SER A 23 -14.88 -15.66 1.76
C SER A 23 -15.31 -14.91 3.02
N LYS A 24 -14.53 -13.93 3.46
CA LYS A 24 -14.77 -13.13 4.66
C LYS A 24 -14.10 -11.77 4.53
N SER A 25 -14.52 -10.81 5.35
CA SER A 25 -13.78 -9.55 5.49
C SER A 25 -12.42 -9.84 6.13
N VAL A 26 -11.34 -9.36 5.51
CA VAL A 26 -9.96 -9.51 5.98
C VAL A 26 -9.26 -8.17 5.87
N ASN A 27 -8.47 -7.81 6.88
CA ASN A 27 -7.65 -6.61 6.81
C ASN A 27 -6.37 -6.85 6.01
N LEU A 28 -6.03 -5.89 5.16
CA LEU A 28 -4.73 -5.76 4.54
C LEU A 28 -4.03 -4.56 5.16
N GLU A 29 -2.93 -4.82 5.83
CA GLU A 29 -2.08 -3.80 6.44
C GLU A 29 -0.90 -3.51 5.52
N LEU A 30 -0.72 -2.24 5.17
CA LEU A 30 0.44 -1.75 4.45
C LEU A 30 1.26 -0.86 5.37
N SER A 31 2.56 -1.15 5.52
CA SER A 31 3.48 -0.33 6.28
C SER A 31 4.66 0.15 5.45
N LEU A 32 5.04 1.39 5.71
CA LEU A 32 6.20 2.09 5.17
C LEU A 32 7.15 2.37 6.31
N GLU A 33 8.32 1.74 6.29
CA GLU A 33 9.31 1.91 7.35
C GLU A 33 9.64 3.40 7.56
N LYS A 34 9.62 3.85 8.82
CA LYS A 34 9.91 5.24 9.24
C LYS A 34 8.89 6.29 8.79
N ILE A 35 7.74 5.90 8.25
CA ILE A 35 6.65 6.81 7.87
C ILE A 35 5.35 6.43 8.56
N GLY A 36 5.05 5.14 8.66
CA GLY A 36 3.82 4.63 9.27
C GLY A 36 3.13 3.60 8.39
N GLY A 37 1.92 3.20 8.75
CA GLY A 37 1.14 2.25 7.98
C GLY A 37 -0.34 2.58 7.98
N PHE A 38 -1.07 1.94 7.08
CA PHE A 38 -2.51 2.04 6.97
C PHE A 38 -3.11 0.66 6.77
N SER A 39 -4.36 0.51 7.20
CA SER A 39 -5.12 -0.73 7.07
C SER A 39 -6.31 -0.51 6.16
N VAL A 40 -6.58 -1.49 5.31
CA VAL A 40 -7.72 -1.51 4.38
C VAL A 40 -8.50 -2.78 4.64
N GLY A 41 -9.81 -2.65 4.85
CA GLY A 41 -10.70 -3.80 4.85
C GLY A 41 -10.81 -4.35 3.43
N CYS A 42 -10.77 -5.66 3.28
CA CYS A 42 -10.97 -6.32 2.00
C CYS A 42 -12.17 -7.24 2.16
N SER A 43 -13.27 -6.95 1.46
CA SER A 43 -14.50 -7.72 1.57
C SER A 43 -15.24 -7.93 0.25
N GLY A 44 -15.83 -9.11 0.10
CA GLY A 44 -16.77 -9.43 -0.96
C GLY A 44 -16.16 -9.80 -2.31
N VAL A 45 -17.00 -9.69 -3.35
CA VAL A 45 -16.66 -9.95 -4.75
C VAL A 45 -16.19 -8.70 -5.50
N SER A 46 -16.22 -7.54 -4.85
CA SER A 46 -15.75 -6.25 -5.40
C SER A 46 -14.30 -5.96 -5.03
N VAL A 47 -13.63 -5.19 -5.88
CA VAL A 47 -12.29 -4.66 -5.57
C VAL A 47 -12.44 -3.42 -4.70
N GLU A 48 -11.96 -3.47 -3.47
CA GLU A 48 -11.82 -2.29 -2.62
C GLU A 48 -10.58 -1.51 -3.01
N LYS A 49 -10.71 -0.18 -3.12
CA LYS A 49 -9.62 0.72 -3.55
C LYS A 49 -9.40 1.81 -2.52
N THR A 50 -8.18 1.96 -2.06
CA THR A 50 -7.80 3.02 -1.13
C THR A 50 -6.57 3.74 -1.65
N ALA A 51 -6.58 5.07 -1.55
CA ALA A 51 -5.45 5.91 -1.93
C ALA A 51 -4.94 6.67 -0.69
N HIS A 52 -3.63 6.64 -0.46
CA HIS A 52 -2.97 7.38 0.59
C HIS A 52 -1.94 8.33 -0.02
N GLN A 53 -2.01 9.59 0.40
CA GLN A 53 -1.05 10.61 0.00
C GLN A 53 0.17 10.54 0.94
N LEU A 54 1.35 10.57 0.34
CA LEU A 54 2.62 10.61 1.03
C LEU A 54 3.40 11.82 0.52
N ASN A 55 3.71 12.77 1.40
CA ASN A 55 4.56 13.90 1.06
C ASN A 55 5.93 13.75 1.69
N LEU A 56 6.97 13.68 0.86
CA LEU A 56 8.36 13.52 1.31
C LEU A 56 9.13 14.83 1.18
N GLU A 57 9.75 15.28 2.27
CA GLU A 57 10.62 16.47 2.28
C GLU A 57 11.93 16.28 1.53
N ALA A 58 12.37 15.03 1.35
CA ALA A 58 13.55 14.64 0.61
C ALA A 58 13.37 13.25 -0.02
N ALA A 59 14.13 12.97 -1.08
CA ALA A 59 14.13 11.64 -1.69
C ALA A 59 14.57 10.58 -0.69
N ARG A 60 13.86 9.45 -0.63
CA ARG A 60 14.11 8.40 0.37
C ARG A 60 13.87 7.01 -0.20
N ARG A 61 14.66 6.05 0.27
CA ARG A 61 14.35 4.62 0.11
C ARG A 61 13.47 4.16 1.28
N LEU A 62 12.33 3.57 0.95
CA LEU A 62 11.36 3.09 1.92
C LEU A 62 11.20 1.58 1.74
N HIS A 63 11.23 0.85 2.84
CA HIS A 63 10.87 -0.56 2.86
C HIS A 63 9.37 -0.68 3.06
N PHE A 64 8.72 -1.42 2.16
CA PHE A 64 7.28 -1.64 2.18
C PHE A 64 7.01 -3.00 2.78
N THR A 65 5.96 -3.15 3.58
CA THR A 65 5.49 -4.46 4.00
C THR A 65 3.99 -4.53 3.80
N VAL A 66 3.53 -5.65 3.24
CA VAL A 66 2.11 -5.97 3.14
C VAL A 66 1.86 -7.19 4.02
N ASN A 67 0.92 -7.05 4.95
CA ASN A 67 0.49 -8.10 5.85
C ASN A 67 -1.00 -8.36 5.65
N THR A 68 -1.34 -9.55 5.17
CA THR A 68 -2.71 -10.00 4.94
C THR A 68 -2.74 -11.54 4.84
N GLU A 69 -3.92 -12.14 4.85
CA GLU A 69 -4.06 -13.58 4.65
C GLU A 69 -3.78 -13.98 3.20
N ASP A 70 -3.22 -15.17 2.98
CA ASP A 70 -2.89 -15.68 1.63
C ASP A 70 -4.12 -15.79 0.70
N SER A 71 -5.32 -15.82 1.27
CA SER A 71 -6.59 -15.87 0.54
C SER A 71 -6.97 -14.54 -0.13
N VAL A 72 -6.37 -13.42 0.32
CA VAL A 72 -6.63 -12.08 -0.20
C VAL A 72 -5.82 -11.87 -1.47
N ARG A 73 -6.50 -11.52 -2.56
CA ARG A 73 -5.80 -11.04 -3.77
C ARG A 73 -5.68 -9.53 -3.69
N TRP A 74 -4.48 -9.02 -3.94
CA TRP A 74 -4.20 -7.60 -3.79
C TRP A 74 -3.18 -7.10 -4.81
N TYR A 75 -3.19 -5.79 -5.01
CA TYR A 75 -2.25 -5.06 -5.86
C TYR A 75 -2.00 -3.67 -5.27
N VAL A 76 -0.73 -3.33 -5.10
CA VAL A 76 -0.29 -1.99 -4.67
C VAL A 76 0.35 -1.30 -5.87
N SER A 77 -0.07 -0.06 -6.12
CA SER A 77 0.56 0.82 -7.11
C SER A 77 0.97 2.12 -6.45
N ILE A 78 2.05 2.71 -6.97
CA ILE A 78 2.59 3.96 -6.44
C ILE A 78 2.78 4.92 -7.60
N GLN A 79 2.15 6.08 -7.47
CA GLN A 79 2.31 7.19 -8.38
C GLN A 79 3.26 8.19 -7.73
N ALA A 80 4.46 8.30 -8.28
CA ALA A 80 5.47 9.25 -7.83
C ALA A 80 5.33 10.59 -8.60
N PRO A 81 5.84 11.71 -8.05
CA PRO A 81 5.98 12.96 -8.78
C PRO A 81 6.70 12.75 -10.11
N ALA A 82 6.30 13.50 -11.14
CA ALA A 82 7.14 13.65 -12.32
C ALA A 82 8.47 14.27 -11.91
N ARG A 83 9.57 13.69 -12.40
CA ARG A 83 10.94 14.18 -12.12
C ARG A 83 11.22 15.49 -12.81
#